data_AF-A0A6G7PGF2-F1
#
_entry.id   AF-A0A6G7PGF2-F1
#
_cell.length_a   1.000
_cell.length_b   1.000
_cell.length_c   1.000
_cell.angle_alpha   90.00
_cell.angle_beta   90.00
_cell.angle_gamma   90.00
#
_symmetry.space_group_name_H-M   'P 1'
#
loop_
_entity.id
_entity.type
_entity.pdbx_description
1 polymer ?
#
loop_
_entity_poly.entity_id
_entity_poly.type
_entity_poly.pdbx_seq_one_letter_code
_entity_poly.pdbx_strand_id
1 'polypeptide(L)'
;MRMVRHFTGSHFDLRDLADELTAADEGLAGSLFLDSVPARYTSGDLDEAVAVTGFHLGVAACQPYAQAPPQEAVADYVRREFADPAGGFCMPHDQDVLRIHRPRA
;
A
#
# COMPACT_ATOMS: atom_id res chain seq x y z
N MET A 1 3.68 -0.17 1.84
CA MET A 1 3.08 0.23 3.14
C MET A 1 3.58 -0.66 4.29
N ARG A 2 4.07 -0.08 5.41
CA ARG A 2 4.67 -0.82 6.54
C ARG A 2 3.70 -1.77 7.26
N MET A 3 2.47 -1.32 7.45
CA MET A 3 1.40 -2.07 8.12
C MET A 3 1.03 -3.35 7.39
N VAL A 4 0.87 -3.29 6.07
CA VAL A 4 0.58 -4.49 5.25
C VAL A 4 1.70 -5.50 5.42
N ARG A 5 2.96 -5.08 5.29
CA ARG A 5 4.12 -5.96 5.53
C ARG A 5 4.15 -6.54 6.94
N HIS A 6 3.76 -5.76 7.96
CA HIS A 6 3.71 -6.22 9.35
C HIS A 6 2.72 -7.37 9.54
N PHE A 7 1.50 -7.25 9.00
CA PHE A 7 0.45 -8.26 9.21
C PHE A 7 0.51 -9.44 8.23
N THR A 8 1.01 -9.22 7.02
CA THR A 8 0.89 -10.20 5.93
C THR A 8 2.23 -10.70 5.41
N GLY A 9 3.34 -10.06 5.82
CA GLY A 9 4.66 -10.27 5.25
C GLY A 9 4.82 -9.76 3.81
N SER A 10 3.72 -9.39 3.15
CA SER A 10 3.72 -8.99 1.74
C SER A 10 4.31 -7.60 1.56
N HIS A 11 5.05 -7.44 0.46
CA HIS A 11 5.57 -6.17 -0.01
C HIS A 11 5.27 -6.06 -1.50
N PHE A 12 4.62 -4.98 -1.89
CA PHE A 12 4.34 -4.69 -3.30
C PHE A 12 5.38 -3.69 -3.77
N ASP A 13 6.25 -4.10 -4.68
CA ASP A 13 7.30 -3.28 -5.25
C ASP A 13 7.10 -3.18 -6.77
N LEU A 14 6.77 -1.99 -7.25
CA LEU A 14 6.56 -1.77 -8.69
C LEU A 14 7.88 -1.66 -9.46
N ARG A 15 9.04 -1.63 -8.80
CA ARG A 15 10.34 -1.61 -9.48
C ARG A 15 10.60 -2.92 -10.20
N ASP A 16 10.26 -4.06 -9.59
CA ASP A 16 10.41 -5.37 -10.22
C ASP A 16 9.60 -5.44 -11.53
N LEU A 17 8.36 -4.94 -11.52
CA LEU A 17 7.54 -4.84 -12.72
C LEU A 17 8.11 -3.87 -13.77
N ALA A 18 8.67 -2.74 -13.33
CA ALA A 18 9.30 -1.78 -14.25
C ALA A 18 10.55 -2.38 -14.93
N ASP A 19 11.34 -3.15 -14.19
CA ASP A 19 12.51 -3.86 -14.70
C ASP A 19 12.10 -4.96 -15.69
N GLU A 20 11.07 -5.74 -15.38
CA GLU A 20 10.48 -6.74 -16.29
C GLU A 20 9.98 -6.11 -17.60
N LEU A 21 9.28 -4.98 -17.52
CA LEU A 21 8.79 -4.27 -18.70
C LEU A 21 9.93 -3.64 -19.53
N THR A 22 11.03 -3.26 -18.89
CA THR A 22 12.22 -2.74 -19.58
C THR A 22 12.98 -3.86 -20.31
N ALA A 23 13.00 -5.06 -19.74
CA ALA A 23 13.66 -6.23 -20.32
C ALA A 23 12.82 -6.98 -21.38
N ALA A 24 11.53 -6.66 -21.49
CA ALA A 24 10.62 -7.25 -22.47
C ALA A 24 10.92 -6.76 -23.90
N ASP A 25 10.28 -7.40 -24.90
CA ASP A 25 10.49 -7.12 -26.32
C ASP A 25 10.41 -5.62 -26.67
N GLU A 26 11.33 -5.18 -27.54
CA GLU A 26 11.34 -3.83 -28.10
C GLU A 26 9.98 -3.53 -28.77
N GLY A 27 9.16 -2.71 -28.10
CA GLY A 27 7.80 -2.39 -28.56
C GLY A 27 6.69 -2.64 -27.54
N LEU A 28 6.97 -3.27 -26.40
CA LEU A 28 5.96 -3.44 -25.34
C LEU A 28 5.69 -2.13 -24.57
N ALA A 29 6.76 -1.40 -24.24
CA ALA A 29 6.70 -0.12 -23.55
C ALA A 29 7.69 0.88 -24.17
N GLY A 30 7.33 2.16 -24.16
CA GLY A 30 8.23 3.26 -24.47
C GLY A 30 9.02 3.65 -23.22
N SER A 31 8.77 4.85 -22.68
CA SER A 31 9.35 5.28 -21.40
C SER A 31 8.50 4.83 -20.21
N LEU A 32 9.17 4.40 -19.14
CA LEU A 32 8.59 4.06 -17.85
C LEU A 32 9.01 5.10 -16.81
N PHE A 33 8.08 5.50 -15.95
CA PHE A 33 8.36 6.36 -14.80
C PHE A 33 7.69 5.78 -13.57
N LEU A 34 8.43 5.66 -12.48
CA LEU A 34 7.90 5.27 -11.18
C LEU A 34 7.88 6.50 -10.27
N ASP A 35 6.69 6.93 -9.88
CA ASP A 35 6.49 8.03 -8.94
C ASP A 35 5.95 7.48 -7.62
N SER A 36 6.28 8.14 -6.52
CA SER A 36 5.66 7.88 -5.22
C SER A 36 4.83 9.09 -4.82
N VAL A 37 3.51 8.89 -4.71
CA VAL A 37 2.55 9.94 -4.37
C VAL A 37 2.26 9.87 -2.87
N PRO A 38 2.61 10.89 -2.08
CA PRO A 38 2.32 10.89 -0.66
C PRO A 38 0.81 10.93 -0.44
N ALA A 39 0.30 10.04 0.40
CA ALA A 39 -1.11 9.98 0.74
C ALA A 39 -1.30 9.74 2.23
N ARG A 40 -2.27 10.44 2.82
CA ARG A 40 -2.54 10.45 4.25
C ARG A 40 -4.03 10.37 4.47
N TYR A 41 -4.42 9.46 5.34
CA TYR A 41 -5.79 9.37 5.82
C TYR A 41 -5.80 9.84 7.27
N THR A 42 -6.74 10.70 7.62
CA THR A 42 -6.88 11.26 8.96
C THR A 42 -8.28 11.03 9.49
N SER A 43 -8.39 10.59 10.73
CA SER A 43 -9.67 10.52 11.45
C SER A 43 -9.48 10.82 12.94
N GLY A 44 -10.51 11.39 13.56
CA GLY A 44 -10.59 11.54 15.00
C GLY A 44 -11.14 10.29 15.71
N ASP A 45 -11.64 9.31 14.95
CA ASP A 45 -12.34 8.13 15.44
C ASP A 45 -11.50 6.86 15.22
N LEU A 46 -11.37 6.04 16.28
CA LEU A 46 -10.57 4.83 16.23
C LEU A 46 -11.23 3.74 15.38
N ASP A 47 -12.54 3.58 15.47
CA ASP A 47 -13.26 2.53 14.76
C ASP A 47 -13.20 2.80 13.25
N GLU A 48 -13.30 4.07 12.84
CA GLU A 48 -13.10 4.51 11.46
C GLU A 48 -11.66 4.22 10.99
N ALA A 49 -10.65 4.58 11.79
CA ALA A 49 -9.25 4.33 11.46
C ALA A 49 -8.92 2.83 11.35
N VAL A 50 -9.54 2.00 12.20
CA VAL A 50 -9.44 0.53 12.14
C VAL A 50 -10.14 -0.02 10.91
N ALA A 51 -11.32 0.48 10.55
CA ALA A 51 -12.03 0.05 9.35
C ALA A 51 -11.23 0.36 8.08
N VAL A 52 -10.67 1.57 7.96
CA VAL A 52 -9.84 1.97 6.82
C VAL A 52 -8.55 1.15 6.77
N THR A 53 -7.94 0.87 7.92
CA THR A 53 -6.81 -0.05 8.00
C THR A 53 -7.20 -1.45 7.50
N GLY A 54 -8.33 -1.97 7.94
CA GLY A 54 -8.86 -3.27 7.53
C GLY A 54 -9.05 -3.37 6.02
N PHE A 55 -9.54 -2.31 5.38
CA PHE A 55 -9.65 -2.23 3.92
C PHE A 55 -8.28 -2.43 3.22
N HIS A 56 -7.22 -1.76 3.69
CA HIS A 56 -5.89 -1.90 3.11
C HIS A 56 -5.29 -3.31 3.32
N LEU A 57 -5.62 -3.96 4.44
CA LEU A 57 -5.19 -5.33 4.72
C LEU A 57 -5.97 -6.36 3.88
N GLY A 58 -7.21 -6.04 3.50
CA GLY A 58 -8.02 -6.85 2.59
C GLY A 58 -7.37 -7.11 1.22
N VAL A 59 -6.48 -6.22 0.77
CA VAL A 59 -5.73 -6.39 -0.49
C VAL A 59 -4.81 -7.62 -0.45
N ALA A 60 -4.27 -7.96 0.72
CA ALA A 60 -3.42 -9.14 0.89
C ALA A 60 -4.22 -10.44 1.14
N ALA A 61 -5.50 -10.34 1.49
CA ALA A 61 -6.39 -11.50 1.66
C ALA A 61 -6.71 -12.21 0.33
N CYS A 62 -6.27 -11.67 -0.81
CA CYS A 62 -6.28 -12.34 -2.12
C CYS A 62 -5.22 -13.45 -2.23
N GLN A 63 -4.31 -13.59 -1.27
CA GLN A 63 -3.37 -14.71 -1.19
C GLN A 63 -4.09 -15.97 -0.66
N PRO A 64 -3.93 -17.14 -1.30
CA PRO A 64 -4.47 -18.39 -0.78
C PRO A 64 -3.98 -18.62 0.66
N TYR A 65 -4.92 -18.94 1.57
CA TYR A 65 -4.65 -19.24 2.99
C TYR A 65 -4.18 -18.08 3.88
N ALA A 66 -4.17 -16.83 3.39
CA ALA A 66 -3.92 -15.69 4.24
C ALA A 66 -5.08 -15.51 5.24
N GLN A 67 -4.78 -15.66 6.53
CA GLN A 67 -5.74 -15.31 7.58
C GLN A 67 -5.72 -13.80 7.79
N ALA A 68 -6.91 -13.20 7.81
CA ALA A 68 -7.04 -11.81 8.20
C ALA A 68 -6.54 -11.64 9.65
N PRO A 69 -5.78 -10.57 9.95
CA PRO A 69 -5.34 -10.33 11.32
C PRO A 69 -6.56 -10.05 12.22
N PRO A 70 -6.50 -10.44 13.51
CA PRO A 70 -7.55 -10.13 14.47
C PRO A 70 -7.79 -8.62 14.55
N GLN A 71 -9.05 -8.20 14.63
CA GLN A 71 -9.42 -6.78 14.70
C GLN A 71 -8.76 -6.06 15.89
N GLU A 72 -8.60 -6.74 17.03
CA GLU A 72 -7.91 -6.20 18.20
C GLU A 72 -6.43 -5.89 17.91
N ALA A 73 -5.73 -6.80 17.24
CA ALA A 73 -4.33 -6.59 16.85
C ALA A 73 -4.20 -5.40 15.87
N VAL A 74 -5.18 -5.24 14.97
CA VAL A 74 -5.26 -4.08 14.09
C VAL A 74 -5.47 -2.79 14.87
N ALA A 75 -6.40 -2.76 15.82
CA ALA A 75 -6.66 -1.60 16.66
C ALA A 75 -5.43 -1.19 17.47
N ASP A 76 -4.71 -2.15 18.04
CA ASP A 76 -3.48 -1.88 18.79
C ASP A 76 -2.37 -1.33 17.90
N TYR A 77 -2.25 -1.82 16.67
CA TYR A 77 -1.33 -1.27 15.68
C TYR A 77 -1.69 0.18 15.35
N VAL A 78 -2.96 0.47 15.06
CA VAL A 78 -3.44 1.83 14.74
C VAL A 78 -3.14 2.79 15.89
N ARG A 79 -3.43 2.40 17.14
CA ARG A 79 -3.13 3.22 18.32
C ARG A 79 -1.64 3.50 18.48
N ARG A 80 -0.79 2.50 18.25
CA ARG A 80 0.64 2.62 18.47
C ARG A 80 1.35 3.41 17.36
N GLU A 81 0.98 3.16 16.11
CA GLU A 81 1.77 3.63 14.96
C GLU A 81 1.15 4.84 14.26
N PHE A 82 -0.16 5.05 14.39
CA PHE A 82 -0.88 6.12 13.68
C PHE A 82 -1.46 7.19 14.59
N ALA A 83 -1.32 7.09 15.91
CA ALA A 83 -1.77 8.16 16.80
C ALA A 83 -1.10 9.50 16.46
N ASP A 84 -1.92 10.54 16.28
CA ASP A 84 -1.47 11.91 16.05
C ASP A 84 -1.29 12.63 17.40
N PRO A 85 -0.17 13.33 17.64
CA PRO A 85 0.01 14.18 18.83
C PRO A 85 -1.11 15.21 19.07
N ALA A 86 -1.82 15.65 18.03
CA ALA A 86 -2.95 16.58 18.15
C ALA A 86 -4.26 15.91 18.59
N GLY A 87 -4.27 14.59 18.74
CA GLY A 87 -5.46 13.77 18.94
C GLY A 87 -5.95 13.19 17.61
N GLY A 88 -6.44 11.95 17.64
CA GLY A 88 -6.87 11.21 16.45
C GLY A 88 -5.76 10.34 15.86
N PHE A 89 -5.92 10.02 14.57
CA PHE A 89 -5.08 9.07 13.83
C PHE A 89 -4.72 9.62 12.46
N CYS A 90 -3.46 9.48 12.08
CA CYS A 90 -2.94 9.80 10.75
C CYS A 90 -2.20 8.59 10.18
N MET A 91 -2.78 8.00 9.13
CA MET A 91 -2.22 6.83 8.45
C MET A 91 -1.50 7.23 7.16
N PRO A 92 -0.15 7.09 7.10
CA PRO A 92 0.60 7.07 5.85
C PRO A 92 0.14 5.92 4.96
N HIS A 93 -0.17 6.23 3.71
CA HIS A 93 -0.43 5.23 2.69
C HIS A 93 0.09 5.71 1.32
N ASP A 94 1.32 6.21 1.31
CA ASP A 94 2.02 6.63 0.09
C ASP A 94 1.87 5.55 -1.01
N GLN A 95 1.50 6.00 -2.21
CA GLN A 95 1.14 5.16 -3.34
C GLN A 95 2.25 5.21 -4.39
N ASP A 96 2.79 4.05 -4.74
CA ASP A 96 3.69 3.94 -5.88
C ASP A 96 2.86 3.82 -7.17
N VAL A 97 3.20 4.64 -8.16
CA VAL A 97 2.48 4.75 -9.43
C VAL A 97 3.47 4.54 -10.58
N LEU A 98 3.27 3.46 -11.34
CA LEU A 98 4.02 3.20 -12.56
C LEU A 98 3.29 3.83 -13.76
N ARG A 99 3.90 4.87 -14.35
CA ARG A 99 3.45 5.48 -15.60
C ARG A 99 4.17 4.83 -16.78
N ILE A 100 3.36 4.34 -17.73
CA ILE A 100 3.84 3.67 -18.94
C ILE A 100 3.45 4.51 -20.15
N HIS A 101 4.44 4.93 -20.94
CA HIS A 101 4.19 5.54 -22.23
C HIS A 101 4.28 4.49 -23.33
N ARG A 102 3.47 4.66 -24.39
CA ARG A 102 3.56 3.81 -25.58
C ARG A 102 4.91 4.03 -26.29
N PRO A 103 5.46 3.00 -26.94
CA PRO A 103 6.61 3.17 -27.82
C PRO A 103 6.29 4.19 -28.93
N ARG A 104 7.30 4.94 -29.38
CA ARG A 104 7.15 5.74 -30.60
C ARG A 104 7.07 4.78 -31.78
N ALA A 105 6.06 4.98 -32.63
CA ALA A 105 5.88 4.26 -33.89
C ALA A 105 6.98 4.62 -34.91
#